data_AF-A0A7D8ILI4-F1
#
_entry.id   AF-A0A7D8ILI4-F1
#
_cell.length_a   1.000
_cell.length_b   1.000
_cell.length_c   1.000
_cell.angle_alpha   90.00
_cell.angle_beta   90.00
_cell.angle_gamma   90.00
#
_symmetry.space_group_name_H-M   'P 1'
#
loop_
_entity.id
_entity.type
_entity.pdbx_description
1 polymer ?
#
loop_
_entity_poly.entity_id
_entity_poly.type
_entity_poly.pdbx_seq_one_letter_code
_entity_poly.pdbx_strand_id
1 'polypeptide(L)'
;MMPEYGHALLCLALGVALLLSVYPLWGVARGDARMMASAGVFAWLLFICVAGAFFVLVHAFVVNDFTVAYVAGNSNTQLPVWYRVAATWGAHEGSLLLWVLLMSGWTLAVAVFSRQVPADIVARVLAVMGMVCAGFLAFILFTSGPFARTLPAFPVEGRDLNPLLQDPGLIFHPPLLYMGYVGFSVAFAFAIAALLSGRLDSAFTRFARPWTLAAWVFLTLGIVLGSAWAYYELGWGGWWFWDPVENASFMPWLAGTALLHSLAVTEQRAGFKAWTLLLSICAFSLCLLGTFLVRSGVLVSGTRLRLRPGARNVYPRLYGAGHRRLAAAVRRARAQGAFAGEQRAVVARVAAARQQRPADGRHAGGTAGHPAAAGAQTAGAGQHFGGGAVL
;
A
#
# COMPACT_ATOMS: atom_id res chain seq x y z
N MET A 1 -34.58 1.02 -2.09
CA MET A 1 -34.49 0.66 -0.66
C MET A 1 -33.17 0.00 -0.31
N MET A 2 -32.68 -1.00 -1.06
CA MET A 2 -31.36 -1.59 -0.79
C MET A 2 -30.20 -0.56 -0.82
N PRO A 3 -30.05 0.29 -1.86
CA PRO A 3 -28.97 1.30 -1.90
C PRO A 3 -29.01 2.31 -0.74
N GLU A 4 -30.20 2.65 -0.26
CA GLU A 4 -30.42 3.54 0.88
C GLU A 4 -29.90 2.91 2.19
N TYR A 5 -30.06 1.59 2.39
CA TYR A 5 -29.39 0.87 3.48
C TYR A 5 -27.85 0.88 3.33
N GLY A 6 -27.34 0.70 2.11
CA GLY A 6 -25.91 0.81 1.83
C GLY A 6 -25.34 2.18 2.22
N HIS A 7 -26.04 3.25 1.87
CA HIS A 7 -25.66 4.62 2.28
C HIS A 7 -25.76 4.83 3.80
N ALA A 8 -26.82 4.36 4.45
CA ALA A 8 -26.98 4.45 5.90
C ALA A 8 -25.87 3.69 6.66
N LEU A 9 -25.44 2.54 6.16
CA LEU A 9 -24.31 1.78 6.70
C LEU A 9 -22.98 2.54 6.56
N LEU A 10 -22.77 3.31 5.48
CA LEU A 10 -21.59 4.18 5.36
C LEU A 10 -21.62 5.35 6.34
N CYS A 11 -22.78 5.96 6.56
CA CYS A 11 -22.95 7.01 7.58
C CYS A 11 -22.68 6.47 9.00
N LEU A 12 -23.18 5.27 9.30
CA LEU A 12 -22.90 4.58 10.56
C LEU A 12 -21.40 4.23 10.68
N ALA A 13 -20.78 3.72 9.61
CA ALA A 13 -19.34 3.44 9.56
C ALA A 13 -18.50 4.69 9.85
N LEU A 14 -18.88 5.86 9.31
CA LEU A 14 -18.19 7.12 9.62
C LEU A 14 -18.32 7.47 11.11
N GLY A 15 -19.53 7.36 11.69
CA GLY A 15 -19.73 7.57 13.12
C GLY A 15 -18.88 6.64 13.99
N VAL A 16 -18.82 5.35 13.65
CA VAL A 16 -17.98 4.36 14.33
C VAL A 16 -16.48 4.64 14.14
N ALA A 17 -16.04 5.07 12.95
CA ALA A 17 -14.66 5.43 12.68
C ALA A 17 -14.21 6.66 13.51
N LEU A 18 -15.09 7.66 13.67
CA LEU A 18 -14.85 8.81 14.55
C LEU A 18 -14.79 8.40 16.03
N LEU A 19 -15.68 7.51 16.49
CA LEU A 19 -15.62 6.97 17.86
C LEU A 19 -14.32 6.17 18.09
N LEU A 20 -13.94 5.31 17.14
CA LEU A 20 -12.67 4.57 17.15
C LEU A 20 -11.46 5.51 17.20
N SER A 21 -11.53 6.65 16.50
CA SER A 21 -10.45 7.64 16.45
C SER A 21 -10.22 8.35 17.78
N VAL A 22 -11.28 8.65 18.54
CA VAL A 22 -11.22 9.56 19.69
C VAL A 22 -11.32 8.83 21.03
N TYR A 23 -12.29 7.93 21.17
CA TYR A 23 -12.65 7.37 22.48
C TYR A 23 -11.56 6.48 23.10
N PRO A 24 -10.88 5.58 22.35
CA PRO A 24 -9.75 4.83 22.89
C PRO A 24 -8.55 5.71 23.27
N LEU A 25 -8.26 6.77 22.51
CA LEU A 25 -7.19 7.73 22.87
C LEU A 25 -7.51 8.46 24.18
N TRP A 26 -8.78 8.81 24.40
CA TRP A 26 -9.22 9.40 25.66
C TRP A 26 -9.09 8.40 26.82
N GLY A 27 -9.38 7.12 26.57
CA GLY A 27 -9.10 6.03 27.50
C GLY A 27 -7.63 5.95 27.91
N VAL A 28 -6.72 6.00 26.93
CA VAL A 28 -5.27 6.02 27.20
C VAL A 28 -4.85 7.27 28.00
N ALA A 29 -5.43 8.45 27.71
CA ALA A 29 -5.14 9.67 28.47
C ALA A 29 -5.64 9.62 29.93
N ARG A 30 -6.66 8.80 30.22
CA ARG A 30 -7.21 8.57 31.57
C ARG A 30 -6.63 7.34 32.28
N GLY A 31 -5.90 6.46 31.57
CA GLY A 31 -5.51 5.14 32.09
C GLY A 31 -6.68 4.15 32.21
N ASP A 32 -7.81 4.40 31.54
CA ASP A 32 -9.00 3.55 31.63
C ASP A 32 -8.92 2.37 30.65
N ALA A 33 -8.68 1.18 31.19
CA ALA A 33 -8.58 -0.07 30.43
C ALA A 33 -9.87 -0.46 29.69
N ARG A 34 -11.05 -0.08 30.18
CA ARG A 34 -12.35 -0.37 29.50
C ARG A 34 -12.54 0.52 28.29
N MET A 35 -12.22 1.82 28.43
CA MET A 35 -12.23 2.75 27.30
C MET A 35 -11.21 2.36 26.21
N MET A 36 -10.06 1.83 26.60
CA MET A 36 -9.06 1.31 25.67
C MET A 36 -9.54 0.02 24.97
N ALA A 37 -10.18 -0.90 25.70
CA ALA A 37 -10.69 -2.16 25.16
C ALA A 37 -11.81 -1.97 24.11
N SER A 38 -12.59 -0.89 24.19
CA SER A 38 -13.67 -0.61 23.23
C SER A 38 -13.15 -0.37 21.80
N ALA A 39 -11.85 -0.10 21.61
CA ALA A 39 -11.22 -0.01 20.29
C ALA A 39 -11.45 -1.29 19.46
N GLY A 40 -11.42 -2.46 20.08
CA GLY A 40 -11.69 -3.74 19.40
C GLY A 40 -13.15 -3.86 18.96
N VAL A 41 -14.09 -3.40 19.78
CA VAL A 41 -15.52 -3.40 19.45
C VAL A 41 -15.81 -2.44 18.29
N PHE A 42 -15.24 -1.23 18.32
CA PHE A 42 -15.41 -0.28 17.22
C PHE A 42 -14.72 -0.75 15.92
N ALA A 43 -13.60 -1.48 15.99
CA ALA A 43 -12.99 -2.09 14.82
C ALA A 43 -13.90 -3.17 14.17
N TRP A 44 -14.56 -4.01 14.97
CA TRP A 44 -15.58 -4.95 14.49
C TRP A 44 -16.77 -4.25 13.86
N LEU A 45 -17.35 -3.26 14.55
CA LEU A 45 -18.50 -2.51 14.06
C LEU A 45 -18.18 -1.76 12.75
N LEU A 46 -17.00 -1.16 12.65
CA LEU A 46 -16.52 -0.49 11.44
C LEU A 46 -16.44 -1.47 10.26
N PHE A 47 -15.79 -2.62 10.44
CA PHE A 47 -15.69 -3.64 9.40
C PHE A 47 -17.07 -4.16 8.97
N ILE A 48 -17.95 -4.47 9.92
CA ILE A 48 -19.30 -4.98 9.63
C ILE A 48 -20.13 -3.95 8.84
N CYS A 49 -20.07 -2.67 9.21
CA CYS A 49 -20.80 -1.61 8.49
C CYS A 49 -20.28 -1.42 7.06
N VAL A 50 -18.95 -1.37 6.87
CA VAL A 50 -18.33 -1.20 5.55
C VAL A 50 -18.53 -2.43 4.67
N ALA A 51 -18.38 -3.64 5.23
CA ALA A 51 -18.65 -4.90 4.52
C ALA A 51 -20.13 -5.00 4.12
N GLY A 52 -21.06 -4.68 5.03
CA GLY A 52 -22.49 -4.62 4.72
C GLY A 52 -22.81 -3.66 3.57
N ALA A 53 -22.23 -2.46 3.59
CA ALA A 53 -22.37 -1.51 2.48
C ALA A 53 -21.79 -2.09 1.18
N PHE A 54 -20.58 -2.67 1.20
CA PHE A 54 -19.99 -3.28 0.02
C PHE A 54 -20.82 -4.43 -0.54
N PHE A 55 -21.38 -5.31 0.30
CA PHE A 55 -22.30 -6.37 -0.13
C PHE A 55 -23.59 -5.83 -0.74
N VAL A 56 -24.15 -4.74 -0.21
CA VAL A 56 -25.30 -4.04 -0.83
C VAL A 56 -24.93 -3.51 -2.22
N LEU A 57 -23.71 -2.99 -2.42
CA LEU A 57 -23.25 -2.53 -3.73
C LEU A 57 -23.04 -3.69 -4.71
N VAL A 58 -22.40 -4.78 -4.29
CA VAL A 58 -22.26 -6.01 -5.09
C VAL A 58 -23.64 -6.55 -5.50
N HIS A 59 -24.59 -6.59 -4.55
CA HIS A 59 -25.98 -6.99 -4.85
C HIS A 59 -26.60 -6.09 -5.93
N ALA A 60 -26.44 -4.76 -5.82
CA ALA A 60 -26.98 -3.81 -6.81
C ALA A 60 -26.41 -4.07 -8.23
N PHE A 61 -25.14 -4.43 -8.37
CA PHE A 61 -24.57 -4.88 -9.66
C PHE A 61 -25.11 -6.24 -10.10
N VAL A 62 -25.22 -7.22 -9.20
CA VAL A 62 -25.68 -8.58 -9.53
C VAL A 62 -27.15 -8.63 -9.95
N VAL A 63 -27.99 -7.70 -9.47
CA VAL A 63 -29.40 -7.57 -9.91
C VAL A 63 -29.62 -6.49 -10.97
N ASN A 64 -28.55 -5.82 -11.43
CA ASN A 64 -28.62 -4.71 -12.40
C ASN A 64 -29.55 -3.56 -11.95
N ASP A 65 -29.41 -3.08 -10.72
CA ASP A 65 -30.20 -1.94 -10.22
C ASP A 65 -29.73 -0.61 -10.85
N PHE A 66 -30.20 -0.35 -12.08
CA PHE A 66 -29.91 0.86 -12.85
C PHE A 66 -30.49 2.15 -12.23
N THR A 67 -31.26 2.05 -11.13
CA THR A 67 -31.66 3.23 -10.35
C THR A 67 -30.50 3.78 -9.50
N VAL A 68 -29.38 3.05 -9.40
CA VAL A 68 -28.09 3.53 -8.89
C VAL A 68 -27.21 4.02 -10.04
N ALA A 69 -26.77 5.29 -9.97
CA ALA A 69 -25.94 5.93 -11.01
C ALA A 69 -24.66 5.14 -11.32
N TYR A 70 -24.01 4.59 -10.28
CA TYR A 70 -22.78 3.83 -10.41
C TYR A 70 -22.98 2.50 -11.14
N VAL A 71 -24.09 1.80 -10.90
CA VAL A 71 -24.44 0.54 -11.59
C VAL A 71 -24.80 0.83 -13.05
N ALA A 72 -25.70 1.79 -13.30
CA ALA A 72 -26.09 2.21 -14.64
C ALA A 72 -24.93 2.75 -15.50
N GLY A 73 -23.86 3.25 -14.86
CA GLY A 73 -22.67 3.75 -15.56
C GLY A 73 -21.64 2.68 -15.95
N ASN A 74 -21.70 1.47 -15.38
CA ASN A 74 -20.61 0.48 -15.44
C ASN A 74 -21.09 -0.99 -15.57
N SER A 75 -22.36 -1.23 -15.92
CA SER A 75 -22.93 -2.58 -16.03
C SER A 75 -24.18 -2.62 -16.90
N ASN A 76 -24.45 -3.77 -17.53
CA ASN A 76 -25.65 -4.05 -18.33
C ASN A 76 -26.12 -5.49 -18.13
N THR A 77 -27.31 -5.82 -18.62
CA THR A 77 -27.93 -7.15 -18.47
C THR A 77 -27.19 -8.30 -19.15
N GLN A 78 -26.43 -8.04 -20.22
CA GLN A 78 -25.67 -9.04 -20.97
C GLN A 78 -24.29 -9.34 -20.34
N LEU A 79 -23.79 -8.45 -19.46
CA LEU A 79 -22.48 -8.61 -18.85
C LEU A 79 -22.47 -9.85 -17.92
N PRO A 80 -21.51 -10.78 -18.07
CA PRO A 80 -21.43 -11.97 -17.22
C PRO A 80 -21.30 -11.63 -15.73
N VAL A 81 -21.91 -12.44 -14.86
CA VAL A 81 -22.09 -12.10 -13.44
C VAL A 81 -20.77 -11.85 -12.70
N TRP A 82 -19.68 -12.53 -13.05
CA TRP A 82 -18.35 -12.29 -12.48
C TRP A 82 -17.80 -10.90 -12.81
N TYR A 83 -18.02 -10.40 -14.04
CA TYR A 83 -17.67 -9.03 -14.41
C TYR A 83 -18.62 -7.99 -13.80
N ARG A 84 -19.89 -8.34 -13.55
CA ARG A 84 -20.79 -7.49 -12.75
C ARG A 84 -20.34 -7.36 -11.30
N VAL A 85 -19.89 -8.45 -10.67
CA VAL A 85 -19.25 -8.38 -9.34
C VAL A 85 -17.98 -7.53 -9.40
N ALA A 86 -17.10 -7.72 -10.39
CA ALA A 86 -15.85 -6.97 -10.52
C ALA A 86 -16.04 -5.48 -10.86
N ALA A 87 -17.11 -5.12 -11.57
CA ALA A 87 -17.50 -3.73 -11.84
C ALA A 87 -17.72 -2.93 -10.53
N THR A 88 -18.03 -3.61 -9.42
CA THR A 88 -18.09 -3.03 -8.07
C THR A 88 -16.81 -2.28 -7.69
N TRP A 89 -15.64 -2.57 -8.28
CA TRP A 89 -14.39 -1.82 -8.08
C TRP A 89 -13.69 -1.35 -9.36
N GLY A 90 -14.35 -1.49 -10.52
CA GLY A 90 -13.81 -1.04 -11.82
C GLY A 90 -13.65 0.48 -11.91
N ALA A 91 -14.60 1.24 -11.38
CA ALA A 91 -14.61 2.71 -11.40
C ALA A 91 -14.34 3.33 -10.02
N HIS A 92 -14.35 4.67 -9.95
CA HIS A 92 -13.75 5.44 -8.86
C HIS A 92 -14.41 5.18 -7.50
N GLU A 93 -15.73 5.37 -7.42
CA GLU A 93 -16.56 5.30 -6.23
C GLU A 93 -16.48 3.93 -5.56
N GLY A 94 -16.64 2.88 -6.36
CA GLY A 94 -16.56 1.50 -5.89
C GLY A 94 -15.15 1.05 -5.52
N SER A 95 -14.12 1.53 -6.24
CA SER A 95 -12.71 1.26 -5.87
C SER A 95 -12.33 1.88 -4.52
N LEU A 96 -12.89 3.04 -4.18
CA LEU A 96 -12.72 3.66 -2.86
C LEU A 96 -13.48 2.90 -1.77
N LEU A 97 -14.66 2.35 -2.07
CA LEU A 97 -15.35 1.49 -1.10
C LEU A 97 -14.57 0.18 -0.85
N LEU A 98 -14.02 -0.45 -1.89
CA LEU A 98 -13.11 -1.60 -1.74
C LEU A 98 -11.88 -1.23 -0.91
N TRP A 99 -11.27 -0.07 -1.15
CA TRP A 99 -10.14 0.44 -0.37
C TRP A 99 -10.45 0.53 1.13
N VAL A 100 -11.60 1.11 1.50
CA VAL A 100 -12.03 1.22 2.90
C VAL A 100 -12.41 -0.14 3.49
N LEU A 101 -13.01 -1.04 2.70
CA LEU A 101 -13.27 -2.42 3.12
C LEU A 101 -11.97 -3.12 3.54
N LEU A 102 -10.96 -3.11 2.67
CA LEU A 102 -9.68 -3.76 2.95
C LEU A 102 -8.95 -3.07 4.13
N MET A 103 -9.01 -1.73 4.23
CA MET A 103 -8.42 -0.98 5.35
C MET A 103 -9.10 -1.28 6.69
N SER A 104 -10.43 -1.39 6.72
CA SER A 104 -11.18 -1.81 7.91
C SER A 104 -10.92 -3.28 8.25
N GLY A 105 -10.68 -4.13 7.25
CA GLY A 105 -10.20 -5.51 7.42
C GLY A 105 -8.84 -5.59 8.10
N TRP A 106 -7.86 -4.77 7.69
CA TRP A 106 -6.57 -4.65 8.41
C TRP A 106 -6.76 -4.10 9.83
N THR A 107 -7.65 -3.14 10.04
CA THR A 107 -7.97 -2.59 11.37
C THR A 107 -8.52 -3.68 12.31
N LEU A 108 -9.46 -4.49 11.80
CA LEU A 108 -10.00 -5.64 12.50
C LEU A 108 -8.93 -6.71 12.77
N ALA A 109 -8.08 -7.02 11.78
CA ALA A 109 -6.99 -7.98 11.95
C ALA A 109 -6.03 -7.54 13.07
N VAL A 110 -5.65 -6.26 13.12
CA VAL A 110 -4.83 -5.72 14.21
C VAL A 110 -5.52 -5.90 15.57
N ALA A 111 -6.82 -5.59 15.66
CA ALA A 111 -7.61 -5.73 16.88
C ALA A 111 -7.70 -7.19 17.38
N VAL A 112 -7.78 -8.17 16.48
CA VAL A 112 -7.88 -9.59 16.81
C VAL A 112 -6.52 -10.21 17.16
N PHE A 113 -5.48 -9.93 16.36
CA PHE A 113 -4.20 -10.64 16.44
C PHE A 113 -3.15 -9.97 17.34
N SER A 114 -3.34 -8.70 17.74
CA SER A 114 -2.35 -7.95 18.54
C SER A 114 -2.49 -8.12 20.06
N ARG A 115 -3.05 -9.24 20.55
CA ARG A 115 -3.29 -9.52 21.99
C ARG A 115 -2.02 -9.53 22.86
N GLN A 116 -0.85 -9.73 22.28
CA GLN A 116 0.46 -9.71 22.97
C GLN A 116 1.06 -8.30 23.10
N VAL A 117 0.41 -7.28 22.52
CA VAL A 117 0.86 -5.89 22.53
C VAL A 117 0.20 -5.17 23.73
N PRO A 118 0.92 -4.29 24.45
CA PRO A 118 0.32 -3.45 25.49
C PRO A 118 -0.92 -2.72 25.00
N ALA A 119 -2.00 -2.76 25.81
CA ALA A 119 -3.31 -2.27 25.40
C ALA A 119 -3.32 -0.77 25.03
N ASP A 120 -2.43 0.03 25.61
CA ASP A 120 -2.32 1.46 25.31
C ASP A 120 -1.69 1.72 23.93
N ILE A 121 -0.78 0.84 23.48
CA ILE A 121 -0.26 0.85 22.11
C ILE A 121 -1.35 0.40 21.14
N VAL A 122 -2.06 -0.70 21.43
CA VAL A 122 -3.15 -1.20 20.56
C VAL A 122 -4.26 -0.14 20.40
N ALA A 123 -4.70 0.48 21.48
CA ALA A 123 -5.69 1.55 21.45
C ALA A 123 -5.25 2.74 20.58
N ARG A 124 -3.97 3.16 20.67
CA ARG A 124 -3.40 4.21 19.81
C ARG A 124 -3.33 3.79 18.34
N VAL A 125 -2.91 2.57 18.04
CA VAL A 125 -2.82 2.04 16.66
C VAL A 125 -4.19 2.00 16.01
N LEU A 126 -5.17 1.36 16.67
CA LEU A 126 -6.52 1.24 16.15
C LEU A 126 -7.20 2.60 16.00
N ALA A 127 -6.94 3.55 16.90
CA ALA A 127 -7.42 4.93 16.74
C ALA A 127 -6.81 5.65 15.55
N VAL A 128 -5.50 5.48 15.27
CA VAL A 128 -4.88 6.06 14.06
C VAL A 128 -5.45 5.43 12.79
N MET A 129 -5.66 4.11 12.76
CA MET A 129 -6.34 3.46 11.63
C MET A 129 -7.79 3.96 11.48
N GLY A 130 -8.49 4.18 12.60
CA GLY A 130 -9.81 4.82 12.63
C GLY A 130 -9.81 6.22 12.02
N MET A 131 -8.80 7.05 12.31
CA MET A 131 -8.68 8.41 11.73
C MET A 131 -8.50 8.37 10.21
N VAL A 132 -7.70 7.43 9.71
CA VAL A 132 -7.52 7.23 8.27
C VAL A 132 -8.83 6.73 7.62
N CYS A 133 -9.50 5.75 8.23
CA CYS A 133 -10.80 5.25 7.76
C CYS A 133 -11.86 6.36 7.74
N ALA A 134 -11.93 7.21 8.78
CA ALA A 134 -12.87 8.33 8.85
C ALA A 134 -12.62 9.34 7.74
N GLY A 135 -11.36 9.64 7.41
CA GLY A 135 -11.00 10.50 6.28
C GLY A 135 -11.50 9.97 4.92
N PHE A 136 -11.29 8.68 4.65
CA PHE A 136 -11.79 8.06 3.42
C PHE A 136 -13.32 7.91 3.39
N LEU A 137 -13.97 7.58 4.52
CA LEU A 137 -15.43 7.49 4.62
C LEU A 137 -16.09 8.86 4.42
N ALA A 138 -15.53 9.92 4.99
CA ALA A 138 -15.98 11.28 4.72
C ALA A 138 -15.82 11.65 3.24
N PHE A 139 -14.69 11.31 2.60
CA PHE A 139 -14.52 11.51 1.16
C PHE A 139 -15.59 10.77 0.34
N ILE A 140 -15.81 9.48 0.60
CA ILE A 140 -16.86 8.70 -0.08
C ILE A 140 -18.24 9.36 0.10
N LEU A 141 -18.62 9.74 1.32
CA LEU A 141 -19.94 10.31 1.61
C LEU A 141 -20.17 11.70 1.00
N PHE A 142 -19.13 12.55 0.95
CA PHE A 142 -19.27 13.94 0.49
C PHE A 142 -18.87 14.19 -0.98
N THR A 143 -18.08 13.32 -1.61
CA THR A 143 -17.60 13.53 -3.00
C THR A 143 -17.84 12.37 -3.94
N SER A 144 -17.91 11.13 -3.46
CA SER A 144 -17.75 9.93 -4.31
C SER A 144 -18.71 8.80 -3.90
N GLY A 145 -19.98 9.15 -3.67
CA GLY A 145 -20.98 8.26 -3.08
C GLY A 145 -21.45 7.16 -4.04
N PRO A 146 -21.14 5.86 -3.80
CA PRO A 146 -21.46 4.78 -4.73
C PRO A 146 -22.96 4.45 -4.83
N PHE A 147 -23.78 4.96 -3.91
CA PHE A 147 -25.23 4.74 -3.84
C PHE A 147 -26.06 5.90 -4.40
N ALA A 148 -25.45 6.83 -5.13
CA ALA A 148 -26.15 7.96 -5.75
C ALA A 148 -27.33 7.47 -6.62
N ARG A 149 -28.53 8.01 -6.36
CA ARG A 149 -29.78 7.60 -7.00
C ARG A 149 -30.06 8.48 -8.23
N THR A 150 -30.61 7.88 -9.29
CA THR A 150 -31.02 8.59 -10.52
C THR A 150 -32.53 8.82 -10.63
N LEU A 151 -33.29 8.50 -9.57
CA LEU A 151 -34.76 8.57 -9.58
C LEU A 151 -35.31 9.98 -9.83
N PRO A 152 -36.36 10.16 -10.67
CA PRO A 152 -37.06 9.12 -11.45
C PRO A 152 -36.39 8.81 -12.80
N ALA A 153 -35.37 9.56 -13.22
CA ALA A 153 -34.72 9.47 -14.53
C ALA A 153 -33.59 8.41 -14.57
N PHE A 154 -33.95 7.14 -14.41
CA PHE A 154 -33.04 6.00 -14.60
C PHE A 154 -33.19 5.37 -15.99
N PRO A 155 -32.11 4.82 -16.59
CA PRO A 155 -32.21 4.16 -17.89
C PRO A 155 -32.78 2.73 -17.75
N VAL A 156 -33.42 2.24 -18.83
CA VAL A 156 -33.93 0.86 -18.91
C VAL A 156 -32.79 -0.17 -18.96
N GLU A 157 -31.66 0.20 -19.56
CA GLU A 157 -30.47 -0.62 -19.71
C GLU A 157 -29.23 0.22 -19.39
N GLY A 158 -28.25 -0.37 -18.71
CA GLY A 158 -27.04 0.34 -18.30
C GLY A 158 -25.97 0.41 -19.40
N ARG A 159 -24.92 1.19 -19.13
CA ARG A 159 -23.72 1.27 -19.98
C ARG A 159 -22.84 0.04 -19.78
N ASP A 160 -22.00 -0.27 -20.75
CA ASP A 160 -21.04 -1.36 -20.59
C ASP A 160 -19.90 -1.04 -19.60
N LEU A 161 -19.37 -2.08 -18.97
CA LEU A 161 -18.07 -1.99 -18.32
C LEU A 161 -17.01 -1.74 -19.40
N ASN A 162 -16.04 -0.86 -19.15
CA ASN A 162 -14.94 -0.59 -20.09
C ASN A 162 -14.36 -1.92 -20.62
N PRO A 163 -14.31 -2.17 -21.95
CA PRO A 163 -13.89 -3.46 -22.51
C PRO A 163 -12.54 -3.96 -21.98
N LEU A 164 -11.56 -3.06 -21.79
CA LEU A 164 -10.24 -3.36 -21.22
C LEU A 164 -10.27 -3.89 -19.77
N LEU A 165 -11.42 -3.80 -19.10
CA LEU A 165 -11.67 -4.27 -17.74
C LEU A 165 -12.52 -5.56 -17.72
N GLN A 166 -12.97 -6.07 -18.86
CA GLN A 166 -13.70 -7.34 -18.98
C GLN A 166 -12.75 -8.54 -19.04
N ASP A 167 -11.76 -8.54 -18.14
CA ASP A 167 -10.66 -9.50 -18.07
C ASP A 167 -10.45 -10.01 -16.62
N PRO A 168 -10.02 -11.27 -16.39
CA PRO A 168 -9.76 -11.79 -15.05
C PRO A 168 -8.76 -10.97 -14.22
N GLY A 169 -7.87 -10.20 -14.85
CA GLY A 169 -6.98 -9.23 -14.24
C GLY A 169 -7.74 -8.22 -13.35
N LEU A 170 -8.89 -7.69 -13.80
CA LEU A 170 -9.73 -6.80 -12.98
C LEU A 170 -10.19 -7.49 -11.68
N ILE A 171 -10.46 -8.80 -11.74
CA ILE A 171 -11.02 -9.55 -10.60
C ILE A 171 -9.98 -9.67 -9.48
N PHE A 172 -8.71 -9.93 -9.83
CA PHE A 172 -7.67 -10.31 -8.88
C PHE A 172 -6.63 -9.20 -8.58
N HIS A 173 -6.26 -8.37 -9.56
CA HIS A 173 -5.19 -7.37 -9.38
C HIS A 173 -5.54 -6.24 -8.39
N PRO A 174 -6.67 -5.51 -8.55
CA PRO A 174 -7.00 -4.40 -7.66
C PRO A 174 -7.13 -4.80 -6.18
N PRO A 175 -7.80 -5.92 -5.81
CA PRO A 175 -7.82 -6.39 -4.42
C PRO A 175 -6.44 -6.69 -3.84
N LEU A 176 -5.54 -7.36 -4.59
CA LEU A 176 -4.18 -7.66 -4.13
C LEU A 176 -3.33 -6.39 -3.98
N LEU A 177 -3.38 -5.49 -4.97
CA LEU A 177 -2.65 -4.21 -4.94
C LEU A 177 -3.12 -3.35 -3.75
N TYR A 178 -4.43 -3.25 -3.54
CA TYR A 178 -5.00 -2.48 -2.44
C TYR A 178 -4.70 -3.14 -1.09
N MET A 179 -4.78 -4.47 -0.96
CA MET A 179 -4.34 -5.18 0.26
C MET A 179 -2.90 -4.80 0.65
N GLY A 180 -2.01 -4.66 -0.32
CA GLY A 180 -0.65 -4.16 -0.09
C GLY A 180 -0.62 -2.69 0.34
N TYR A 181 -1.21 -1.79 -0.44
CA TYR A 181 -1.23 -0.34 -0.16
C TYR A 181 -1.86 -0.01 1.21
N VAL A 182 -3.04 -0.55 1.51
CA VAL A 182 -3.71 -0.30 2.80
C VAL A 182 -3.06 -1.08 3.94
N GLY A 183 -2.34 -2.17 3.67
CA GLY A 183 -1.55 -2.88 4.67
C GLY A 183 -0.43 -2.02 5.27
N PHE A 184 0.22 -1.16 4.48
CA PHE A 184 1.21 -0.21 5.00
C PHE A 184 0.62 0.83 5.98
N SER A 185 -0.71 1.02 6.01
CA SER A 185 -1.36 1.86 7.02
C SER A 185 -1.16 1.31 8.45
N VAL A 186 -0.98 0.00 8.61
CA VAL A 186 -0.70 -0.63 9.91
C VAL A 186 0.68 -0.21 10.41
N ALA A 187 1.71 -0.30 9.57
CA ALA A 187 3.08 0.12 9.91
C ALA A 187 3.15 1.63 10.22
N PHE A 188 2.42 2.44 9.46
CA PHE A 188 2.20 3.86 9.75
C PHE A 188 1.51 4.08 11.10
N ALA A 189 0.42 3.39 11.39
CA ALA A 189 -0.34 3.54 12.64
C ALA A 189 0.49 3.14 13.87
N PHE A 190 1.28 2.06 13.79
CA PHE A 190 2.27 1.72 14.82
C PHE A 190 3.34 2.81 14.99
N ALA A 191 3.83 3.43 13.91
CA ALA A 191 4.81 4.52 14.00
C ALA A 191 4.23 5.79 14.64
N ILE A 192 2.99 6.17 14.30
CA ILE A 192 2.28 7.28 14.96
C ILE A 192 1.98 6.95 16.42
N ALA A 193 1.57 5.71 16.75
CA ALA A 193 1.36 5.29 18.13
C ALA A 193 2.65 5.35 18.98
N ALA A 194 3.80 4.98 18.42
CA ALA A 194 5.11 5.13 19.05
C ALA A 194 5.42 6.62 19.34
N LEU A 195 5.22 7.51 18.35
CA LEU A 195 5.38 8.96 18.53
C LEU A 195 4.43 9.54 19.58
N LEU A 196 3.15 9.15 19.58
CA LEU A 196 2.13 9.60 20.54
C LEU A 196 2.36 9.09 21.97
N SER A 197 3.11 8.00 22.14
CA SER A 197 3.47 7.47 23.46
C SER A 197 4.85 7.94 23.96
N GLY A 198 5.66 8.54 23.08
CA GLY A 198 7.06 8.90 23.36
C GLY A 198 8.02 7.70 23.47
N ARG A 199 7.53 6.46 23.36
CA ARG A 199 8.29 5.23 23.58
C ARG A 199 8.75 4.62 22.26
N LEU A 200 9.99 4.92 21.88
CA LEU A 200 10.64 4.39 20.67
C LEU A 200 11.36 3.08 20.96
N ASP A 201 10.62 2.09 21.44
CA ASP A 201 11.16 0.83 21.95
C ASP A 201 11.28 -0.22 20.83
N SER A 202 12.22 -1.16 20.94
CA SER A 202 12.34 -2.28 19.99
C SER A 202 11.12 -3.22 19.98
N ALA A 203 10.28 -3.15 21.03
CA ALA A 203 8.98 -3.80 21.06
C ALA A 203 8.08 -3.34 19.90
N PHE A 204 8.04 -2.04 19.58
CA PHE A 204 7.26 -1.53 18.45
C PHE A 204 7.71 -2.15 17.11
N THR A 205 9.02 -2.26 16.89
CA THR A 205 9.54 -2.80 15.61
C THR A 205 9.25 -4.29 15.46
N ARG A 206 9.35 -5.06 16.56
CA ARG A 206 8.96 -6.48 16.57
C ARG A 206 7.48 -6.67 16.19
N PHE A 207 6.60 -5.82 16.72
CA PHE A 207 5.16 -5.92 16.41
C PHE A 207 4.81 -5.42 15.01
N ALA A 208 5.45 -4.35 14.50
CA ALA A 208 5.18 -3.81 13.17
C ALA A 208 5.72 -4.68 12.01
N ARG A 209 6.80 -5.46 12.25
CA ARG A 209 7.47 -6.29 11.24
C ARG A 209 6.57 -7.30 10.50
N PRO A 210 5.78 -8.16 11.16
CA PRO A 210 4.90 -9.12 10.46
C PRO A 210 3.84 -8.42 9.60
N TRP A 211 3.23 -7.33 10.08
CA TRP A 211 2.26 -6.54 9.30
C TRP A 211 2.89 -5.92 8.05
N THR A 212 4.08 -5.33 8.20
CA THR A 212 4.84 -4.76 7.08
C THR A 212 5.19 -5.82 6.04
N LEU A 213 5.58 -7.03 6.48
CA LEU A 213 5.89 -8.13 5.58
C LEU A 213 4.65 -8.60 4.81
N ALA A 214 3.52 -8.77 5.49
CA ALA A 214 2.27 -9.17 4.84
C ALA A 214 1.82 -8.13 3.79
N ALA A 215 1.85 -6.83 4.13
CA ALA A 215 1.58 -5.73 3.20
C ALA A 215 2.52 -5.75 1.99
N TRP A 216 3.82 -5.95 2.21
CA TRP A 216 4.82 -6.03 1.15
C TRP A 216 4.62 -7.24 0.22
N VAL A 217 4.23 -8.40 0.76
CA VAL A 217 3.91 -9.61 -0.03
C VAL A 217 2.67 -9.34 -0.91
N PHE A 218 1.58 -8.82 -0.35
CA PHE A 218 0.39 -8.47 -1.14
C PHE A 218 0.69 -7.43 -2.23
N LEU A 219 1.50 -6.40 -1.91
CA LEU A 219 1.93 -5.42 -2.91
C LEU A 219 2.77 -6.07 -4.02
N THR A 220 3.69 -6.97 -3.67
CA THR A 220 4.52 -7.68 -4.66
C THR A 220 3.67 -8.55 -5.59
N LEU A 221 2.69 -9.29 -5.05
CA LEU A 221 1.73 -10.08 -5.84
C LEU A 221 0.85 -9.19 -6.73
N GLY A 222 0.35 -8.07 -6.19
CA GLY A 222 -0.43 -7.08 -6.94
C GLY A 222 0.36 -6.49 -8.10
N ILE A 223 1.62 -6.12 -7.89
CA ILE A 223 2.53 -5.62 -8.93
C ILE A 223 2.77 -6.68 -10.01
N VAL A 224 3.17 -7.90 -9.65
CA VAL A 224 3.45 -8.98 -10.63
C VAL A 224 2.22 -9.29 -11.49
N LEU A 225 1.03 -9.37 -10.88
CA LEU A 225 -0.21 -9.61 -11.61
C LEU A 225 -0.63 -8.41 -12.47
N GLY A 226 -0.36 -7.19 -12.01
CA GLY A 226 -0.62 -5.96 -12.77
C GLY A 226 0.26 -5.85 -14.01
N SER A 227 1.56 -6.11 -13.87
CA SER A 227 2.51 -6.16 -15.00
C SER A 227 2.16 -7.26 -16.00
N ALA A 228 1.69 -8.42 -15.53
CA ALA A 228 1.21 -9.48 -16.39
C ALA A 228 0.01 -9.01 -17.23
N TRP A 229 -1.00 -8.42 -16.58
CA TRP A 229 -2.21 -7.90 -17.22
C TRP A 229 -1.91 -6.78 -18.23
N ALA A 230 -1.14 -5.77 -17.82
CA ALA A 230 -0.74 -4.67 -18.70
C ALA A 230 0.06 -5.15 -19.92
N TYR A 231 0.87 -6.21 -19.79
CA TYR A 231 1.64 -6.77 -20.88
C TYR A 231 0.77 -7.36 -22.00
N TYR A 232 -0.23 -8.21 -21.67
CA TYR A 232 -1.07 -8.83 -22.70
C TYR A 232 -2.26 -7.97 -23.14
N GLU A 233 -2.88 -7.20 -22.24
CA GLU A 233 -4.10 -6.43 -22.55
C GLU A 233 -3.77 -5.12 -23.26
N LEU A 234 -2.76 -4.38 -22.78
CA LEU A 234 -2.41 -3.08 -23.34
C LEU A 234 -1.26 -3.18 -24.36
N GLY A 235 -0.58 -4.33 -24.47
CA GLY A 235 0.44 -4.59 -25.48
C GLY A 235 1.69 -3.74 -25.37
N TRP A 236 2.13 -3.40 -24.14
CA TRP A 236 3.22 -2.42 -23.90
C TRP A 236 4.64 -2.90 -24.30
N GLY A 237 4.77 -3.87 -25.21
CA GLY A 237 6.06 -4.28 -25.80
C GLY A 237 7.04 -5.01 -24.85
N GLY A 238 6.74 -5.08 -23.55
CA GLY A 238 7.54 -5.77 -22.55
C GLY A 238 6.88 -5.74 -21.18
N TRP A 239 7.36 -6.58 -20.27
CA TRP A 239 7.02 -6.47 -18.85
C TRP A 239 7.63 -5.19 -18.28
N TRP A 240 6.86 -4.43 -17.50
CA TRP A 240 7.33 -3.19 -16.85
C TRP A 240 7.74 -2.06 -17.81
N PHE A 241 6.80 -1.56 -18.60
CA PHE A 241 7.08 -0.55 -19.64
C PHE A 241 6.68 0.87 -19.22
N TRP A 242 6.98 1.24 -17.96
CA TRP A 242 6.69 2.57 -17.40
C TRP A 242 5.20 2.93 -17.26
N ASP A 243 4.31 1.98 -17.00
CA ASP A 243 2.91 2.31 -16.76
C ASP A 243 2.75 3.21 -15.52
N PRO A 244 1.87 4.24 -15.55
CA PRO A 244 1.54 5.03 -14.39
C PRO A 244 1.17 4.25 -13.12
N VAL A 245 0.51 3.09 -13.22
CA VAL A 245 0.12 2.24 -12.07
C VAL A 245 1.32 1.41 -11.58
N GLU A 246 2.11 0.82 -12.48
CA GLU A 246 3.38 0.15 -12.16
C GLU A 246 4.35 1.12 -11.43
N ASN A 247 4.58 2.31 -12.00
CA ASN A 247 5.44 3.32 -11.39
C ASN A 247 4.89 3.84 -10.05
N ALA A 248 3.57 4.03 -9.94
CA ALA A 248 2.93 4.44 -8.70
C ALA A 248 3.06 3.41 -7.58
N SER A 249 3.03 2.12 -7.91
CA SER A 249 3.13 1.00 -6.96
C SER A 249 4.57 0.65 -6.60
N PHE A 250 5.53 0.92 -7.48
CA PHE A 250 6.95 0.72 -7.22
C PHE A 250 7.51 1.63 -6.12
N MET A 251 7.05 2.88 -6.05
CA MET A 251 7.50 3.84 -5.03
C MET A 251 7.25 3.37 -3.59
N PRO A 252 6.03 2.98 -3.17
CA PRO A 252 5.81 2.39 -1.85
C PRO A 252 6.44 1.01 -1.70
N TRP A 253 6.60 0.22 -2.77
CA TRP A 253 7.31 -1.06 -2.71
C TRP A 253 8.78 -0.89 -2.30
N LEU A 254 9.51 0.04 -2.93
CA LEU A 254 10.89 0.38 -2.55
C LEU A 254 10.99 0.88 -1.09
N ALA A 255 10.07 1.76 -0.69
CA ALA A 255 10.01 2.25 0.69
C ALA A 255 9.70 1.12 1.69
N GLY A 256 8.82 0.18 1.33
CA GLY A 256 8.49 -1.02 2.10
C GLY A 256 9.67 -1.99 2.21
N THR A 257 10.40 -2.22 1.13
CA THR A 257 11.64 -3.01 1.12
C THR A 257 12.67 -2.40 2.08
N ALA A 258 12.90 -1.08 1.99
CA ALA A 258 13.80 -0.38 2.91
C ALA A 258 13.30 -0.44 4.38
N LEU A 259 11.99 -0.32 4.60
CA LEU A 259 11.36 -0.43 5.92
C LEU A 259 11.55 -1.81 6.55
N LEU A 260 11.40 -2.90 5.78
CA LEU A 260 11.63 -4.27 6.27
C LEU A 260 13.07 -4.47 6.76
N HIS A 261 14.05 -3.93 6.04
CA HIS A 261 15.45 -3.95 6.47
C HIS A 261 15.67 -3.07 7.71
N SER A 262 15.07 -1.87 7.74
CA SER A 262 15.18 -0.95 8.89
C SER A 262 14.58 -1.56 10.17
N LEU A 263 13.41 -2.17 10.07
CA LEU A 263 12.75 -2.90 11.17
C LEU A 263 13.62 -4.03 11.72
N ALA A 264 14.20 -4.87 10.85
CA ALA A 264 15.09 -5.96 11.27
C ALA A 264 16.36 -5.45 11.97
N VAL A 265 16.97 -4.37 11.49
CA VAL A 265 18.16 -3.77 12.11
C VAL A 265 17.80 -3.09 13.45
N THR A 266 16.68 -2.38 13.54
CA THR A 266 16.23 -1.76 14.79
C THR A 266 15.85 -2.81 15.85
N GLU A 267 15.23 -3.92 15.45
CA GLU A 267 14.91 -5.04 16.35
C GLU A 267 16.17 -5.69 16.93
N GLN A 268 17.17 -5.98 16.09
CA GLN A 268 18.41 -6.68 16.51
C GLN A 268 19.43 -5.78 17.22
N ARG A 269 19.52 -4.49 16.84
CA ARG A 269 20.64 -3.61 17.24
C ARG A 269 20.22 -2.30 17.91
N ALA A 270 18.91 -2.09 18.10
CA ALA A 270 18.31 -0.89 18.70
C ALA A 270 18.66 0.46 18.03
N GLY A 271 19.27 0.46 16.83
CA GLY A 271 19.58 1.67 16.06
C GLY A 271 18.64 1.90 14.88
N PHE A 272 18.79 3.04 14.19
CA PHE A 272 17.96 3.45 13.05
C PHE A 272 16.48 3.71 13.40
N LYS A 273 16.14 3.93 14.67
CA LYS A 273 14.75 4.13 15.13
C LYS A 273 14.04 5.25 14.36
N ALA A 274 14.72 6.38 14.17
CA ALA A 274 14.20 7.52 13.42
C ALA A 274 14.00 7.22 11.91
N TRP A 275 14.84 6.37 11.32
CA TRP A 275 14.69 5.93 9.94
C TRP A 275 13.52 4.95 9.77
N THR A 276 13.36 4.01 10.70
CA THR A 276 12.20 3.10 10.73
C THR A 276 10.89 3.88 10.81
N LEU A 277 10.78 4.89 11.69
CA LEU A 277 9.61 5.77 11.75
C LEU A 277 9.37 6.54 10.45
N LEU A 278 10.42 7.17 9.90
CA LEU A 278 10.34 7.92 8.65
C LEU A 278 9.87 7.03 7.50
N LEU A 279 10.44 5.83 7.37
CA LEU A 279 10.08 4.87 6.33
C LEU A 279 8.65 4.34 6.49
N SER A 280 8.16 4.09 7.72
CA SER A 280 6.75 3.75 7.97
C SER A 280 5.80 4.85 7.50
N ILE A 281 6.13 6.12 7.76
CA ILE A 281 5.32 7.26 7.33
C ILE A 281 5.41 7.46 5.82
N CYS A 282 6.61 7.38 5.24
CA CYS A 282 6.83 7.52 3.80
C CYS A 282 6.16 6.42 2.99
N ALA A 283 6.25 5.14 3.39
CA ALA A 283 5.67 4.02 2.66
C ALA A 283 4.14 4.18 2.49
N PHE A 284 3.42 4.47 3.57
CA PHE A 284 1.98 4.71 3.49
C PHE A 284 1.64 6.02 2.75
N SER A 285 2.42 7.10 2.96
CA SER A 285 2.25 8.35 2.22
C SER A 285 2.43 8.18 0.70
N LEU A 286 3.35 7.30 0.28
CA LEU A 286 3.55 6.95 -1.13
C LEU A 286 2.41 6.09 -1.69
N CYS A 287 1.79 5.21 -0.88
CA CYS A 287 0.57 4.49 -1.28
C CYS A 287 -0.58 5.47 -1.56
N LEU A 288 -0.77 6.46 -0.68
CA LEU A 288 -1.76 7.53 -0.86
C LEU A 288 -1.46 8.38 -2.11
N LEU A 289 -0.20 8.80 -2.28
CA LEU A 289 0.23 9.59 -3.43
C LEU A 289 0.06 8.82 -4.75
N GLY A 290 0.46 7.55 -4.80
CA GLY A 290 0.31 6.70 -5.98
C GLY A 290 -1.16 6.52 -6.37
N THR A 291 -2.03 6.25 -5.38
CA THR A 291 -3.48 6.15 -5.59
C THR A 291 -4.06 7.45 -6.13
N PHE A 292 -3.66 8.59 -5.56
CA PHE A 292 -4.07 9.91 -6.04
C PHE A 292 -3.59 10.16 -7.48
N LEU A 293 -2.31 9.89 -7.80
CA LEU A 293 -1.75 10.13 -9.14
C LEU A 293 -2.47 9.34 -10.24
N VAL A 294 -2.79 8.07 -9.97
CA VAL A 294 -3.48 7.18 -10.91
C VAL A 294 -4.97 7.54 -11.05
N ARG A 295 -5.68 7.82 -9.94
CA ARG A 295 -7.15 8.02 -9.97
C ARG A 295 -7.59 9.48 -10.18
N SER A 296 -6.72 10.48 -10.04
CA SER A 296 -7.08 11.91 -10.18
C SER A 296 -7.09 12.46 -11.62
N GLY A 297 -6.61 11.69 -12.60
CA GLY A 297 -6.48 12.15 -13.99
C GLY A 297 -5.41 13.24 -14.23
N VAL A 298 -4.62 13.61 -13.21
CA VAL A 298 -3.54 14.60 -13.32
C VAL A 298 -2.50 14.19 -14.36
N LEU A 299 -2.17 12.89 -14.45
CA LEU A 299 -1.21 12.37 -15.45
C LEU A 299 -1.77 12.43 -16.89
N VAL A 300 -3.08 12.23 -17.08
CA VAL A 300 -3.77 12.36 -18.38
C VAL A 300 -3.86 13.83 -18.84
N SER A 301 -3.66 14.78 -17.93
CA SER A 301 -3.81 16.21 -18.20
C SER A 301 -2.63 16.84 -18.95
N GLY A 302 -1.48 16.15 -19.07
CA GLY A 302 -0.30 16.65 -19.79
C GLY A 302 -0.60 17.05 -21.25
N THR A 303 -1.41 16.24 -21.94
CA THR A 303 -1.82 16.49 -23.34
C THR A 303 -2.84 17.64 -23.45
N ARG A 304 -3.65 17.89 -22.41
CA ARG A 304 -4.62 19.01 -22.39
C ARG A 304 -4.01 20.35 -22.00
N LEU A 305 -2.93 20.37 -21.20
CA LEU A 305 -2.25 21.62 -20.83
C LEU A 305 -1.62 22.33 -22.05
N ARG A 306 -1.32 21.59 -23.12
CA ARG A 306 -0.77 22.12 -24.38
C ARG A 306 -1.78 22.90 -25.24
N LEU A 307 -3.08 22.86 -24.89
CA LEU A 307 -4.17 23.51 -25.64
C LEU A 307 -4.88 24.67 -24.90
N ARG A 308 -4.30 25.18 -23.80
CA ARG A 308 -4.78 26.40 -23.12
C ARG A 308 -3.66 27.43 -22.92
N PRO A 309 -3.59 28.49 -23.74
CA PRO A 309 -2.75 29.65 -23.46
C PRO A 309 -3.32 30.38 -22.23
N GLY A 310 -2.56 30.47 -21.13
CA GLY A 310 -2.89 31.36 -20.00
C GLY A 310 -2.59 30.83 -18.59
N ALA A 311 -2.67 29.53 -18.33
CA ALA A 311 -2.65 28.98 -16.96
C ALA A 311 -1.24 28.77 -16.33
N ARG A 312 -0.25 29.60 -16.68
CA ARG A 312 1.18 29.26 -16.46
C ARG A 312 1.74 29.42 -15.04
N ASN A 313 1.05 30.10 -14.10
CA ASN A 313 1.72 30.71 -12.93
C ASN A 313 1.18 30.37 -11.51
N VAL A 314 0.22 29.46 -11.32
CA VAL A 314 -0.35 29.19 -9.97
C VAL A 314 0.29 27.99 -9.25
N TYR A 315 0.58 26.89 -9.96
CA TYR A 315 0.98 25.62 -9.33
C TYR A 315 2.39 25.54 -8.70
N PRO A 316 3.46 26.20 -9.21
CA PRO A 316 4.80 26.03 -8.64
C PRO A 316 4.97 26.55 -7.21
N ARG A 317 4.13 27.49 -6.75
CA ARG A 317 4.31 28.20 -5.48
C ARG A 317 3.89 27.39 -4.25
N LEU A 318 2.88 26.52 -4.36
CA LEU A 318 2.37 25.71 -3.23
C LEU A 318 3.27 24.50 -2.93
N TYR A 319 3.65 23.72 -3.95
CA TYR A 319 4.58 22.58 -3.79
C TYR A 319 5.95 23.02 -3.25
N GLY A 320 6.47 24.16 -3.72
CA GLY A 320 7.72 24.73 -3.23
C GLY A 320 7.70 25.14 -1.75
N ALA A 321 6.54 25.39 -1.14
CA ALA A 321 6.44 25.76 0.27
C ALA A 321 6.54 24.54 1.20
N GLY A 322 5.82 23.45 0.88
CA GLY A 322 5.86 22.19 1.63
C GLY A 322 7.26 21.57 1.63
N HIS A 323 7.88 21.45 0.45
CA HIS A 323 9.22 20.86 0.32
C HIS A 323 10.29 21.69 1.05
N ARG A 324 10.19 23.03 1.05
CA ARG A 324 11.11 23.89 1.82
C ARG A 324 10.91 23.77 3.33
N ARG A 325 9.68 23.58 3.82
CA ARG A 325 9.41 23.33 5.25
C ARG A 325 9.92 21.97 5.69
N LEU A 326 9.69 20.91 4.92
CA LEU A 326 10.23 19.57 5.20
C LEU A 326 11.77 19.56 5.17
N ALA A 327 12.39 20.14 4.14
CA ALA A 327 13.84 20.27 4.07
C ALA A 327 14.42 21.16 5.19
N ALA A 328 13.69 22.17 5.67
CA ALA A 328 14.09 22.96 6.84
C ALA A 328 13.97 22.16 8.15
N ALA A 329 12.93 21.36 8.32
CA ALA A 329 12.77 20.47 9.48
C ALA A 329 13.87 19.40 9.52
N VAL A 330 14.16 18.74 8.38
CA VAL A 330 15.26 17.75 8.25
C VAL A 330 16.63 18.40 8.50
N ARG A 331 16.86 19.63 8.01
CA ARG A 331 18.11 20.37 8.30
C ARG A 331 18.23 20.79 9.77
N ARG A 332 17.13 21.23 10.41
CA ARG A 332 17.11 21.53 11.85
C ARG A 332 17.40 20.28 12.69
N ALA A 333 16.76 19.16 12.38
CA ALA A 333 16.99 17.90 13.10
C ALA A 333 18.41 17.32 12.85
N ARG A 334 19.03 17.56 11.69
CA ARG A 334 20.48 17.32 11.48
C ARG A 334 21.36 18.25 12.32
N ALA A 335 21.06 19.54 12.35
CA ALA A 335 21.84 20.54 13.10
C ALA A 335 21.75 20.34 14.62
N GLN A 336 20.61 19.85 15.11
CA GLN A 336 20.39 19.48 16.52
C GLN A 336 21.02 18.13 16.93
N GLY A 337 21.84 17.50 16.07
CA GLY A 337 22.57 16.29 16.40
C GLY A 337 21.75 15.00 16.49
N ALA A 338 20.42 15.06 16.37
CA ALA A 338 19.49 13.94 16.57
C ALA A 338 19.75 12.71 15.66
N PHE A 339 20.44 12.90 14.53
CA PHE A 339 20.85 11.82 13.62
C PHE A 339 22.34 11.45 13.70
N ALA A 340 23.17 12.27 14.35
CA ALA A 340 24.63 12.14 14.29
C ALA A 340 25.18 11.05 15.22
N GLY A 341 24.55 10.83 16.37
CA GLY A 341 24.98 9.83 17.35
C GLY A 341 24.86 8.39 16.83
N GLU A 342 23.66 8.00 16.35
CA GLU A 342 23.42 6.63 15.86
C GLU A 342 24.27 6.29 14.63
N GLN A 343 24.36 7.19 13.63
CA GLN A 343 25.14 6.91 12.41
C GLN A 343 26.64 6.76 12.71
N ARG A 344 27.21 7.61 13.57
CA ARG A 344 28.62 7.50 13.97
C ARG A 344 28.88 6.23 14.77
N ALA A 345 27.99 5.86 15.70
CA ALA A 345 28.12 4.63 16.48
C ALA A 345 28.04 3.37 15.61
N VAL A 346 27.16 3.33 14.60
CA VAL A 346 27.07 2.20 13.66
C VAL A 346 28.30 2.12 12.76
N VAL A 347 28.74 3.24 12.16
CA VAL A 347 29.95 3.24 11.31
C VAL A 347 31.20 2.87 12.10
N ALA A 348 31.37 3.39 13.32
CA ALA A 348 32.48 3.04 14.20
C ALA A 348 32.45 1.56 14.61
N ARG A 349 31.28 0.98 14.94
CA ARG A 349 31.14 -0.45 15.28
C ARG A 349 31.36 -1.37 14.08
N VAL A 350 30.94 -0.97 12.88
CA VAL A 350 31.21 -1.71 11.63
C VAL A 350 32.69 -1.63 11.25
N ALA A 351 33.36 -0.49 11.49
CA ALA A 351 34.80 -0.37 11.33
C ALA A 351 35.57 -1.23 12.35
N ALA A 352 35.20 -1.20 13.62
CA ALA A 352 35.79 -2.03 14.67
C ALA A 352 35.60 -3.53 14.40
N ALA A 353 34.40 -3.96 13.99
CA ALA A 353 34.14 -5.35 13.58
C ALA A 353 34.90 -5.78 12.31
N ARG A 354 35.38 -4.82 11.49
CA ARG A 354 36.32 -5.08 10.39
C ARG A 354 37.76 -5.24 10.90
N GLN A 355 38.16 -4.48 11.91
CA GLN A 355 39.49 -4.55 12.54
C GLN A 355 39.67 -5.78 13.45
N GLN A 356 38.58 -6.37 13.96
CA GLN A 356 38.60 -7.57 14.80
C GLN A 356 38.58 -8.90 14.02
N ARG A 357 38.69 -8.88 12.68
CA ARG A 357 38.94 -10.12 11.91
C ARG A 357 40.43 -10.48 12.03
N PRO A 358 40.79 -11.71 12.47
CA PRO A 358 42.17 -12.16 12.44
C PRO A 358 42.72 -12.13 11.02
N ALA A 359 43.96 -11.65 10.87
CA ALA A 359 44.68 -11.67 9.62
C ALA A 359 45.43 -13.02 9.46
N ASP A 360 44.68 -14.10 9.22
CA ASP A 360 45.28 -15.40 8.91
C ASP A 360 45.87 -15.39 7.49
N GLY A 361 47.13 -14.95 7.42
CA GLY A 361 47.90 -14.79 6.21
C GLY A 361 49.24 -15.52 6.25
N ARG A 362 49.23 -16.82 5.92
CA ARG A 362 50.28 -17.61 5.23
C ARG A 362 51.68 -17.76 5.87
N HIS A 363 52.20 -19.00 5.82
CA HIS A 363 53.56 -19.50 5.44
C HIS A 363 53.74 -20.90 6.08
N ALA A 364 54.41 -21.93 5.53
CA ALA A 364 55.14 -22.23 4.27
C ALA A 364 54.93 -23.76 3.95
N GLY A 365 55.52 -24.47 2.98
CA GLY A 365 56.41 -24.15 1.85
C GLY A 365 57.57 -25.18 1.67
N GLY A 366 57.42 -26.17 0.77
CA GLY A 366 58.46 -27.18 0.42
C GLY A 366 57.87 -28.58 0.10
N THR A 367 57.65 -29.00 -1.15
CA THR A 367 58.58 -29.57 -2.18
C THR A 367 58.93 -31.06 -2.06
N ALA A 368 58.40 -31.90 -2.96
CA ALA A 368 59.09 -33.02 -3.63
C ALA A 368 58.20 -33.67 -4.73
N GLY A 369 58.77 -34.11 -5.86
CA GLY A 369 58.17 -35.13 -6.75
C GLY A 369 57.66 -34.68 -8.14
N HIS A 370 58.56 -34.57 -9.12
CA HIS A 370 58.26 -34.65 -10.57
C HIS A 370 58.57 -36.10 -11.05
N PRO A 371 58.18 -36.58 -12.26
CA PRO A 371 58.59 -36.01 -13.56
C PRO A 371 57.51 -36.06 -14.68
N ALA A 372 57.94 -35.89 -15.95
CA ALA A 372 57.12 -35.54 -17.12
C ALA A 372 57.02 -36.62 -18.22
N ALA A 373 56.03 -36.46 -19.12
CA ALA A 373 56.01 -36.84 -20.55
C ALA A 373 54.66 -36.33 -21.13
N ALA A 374 54.52 -35.53 -22.19
CA ALA A 374 55.05 -35.51 -23.57
C ALA A 374 54.02 -36.01 -24.61
N GLY A 375 53.58 -35.10 -25.49
CA GLY A 375 53.11 -35.38 -26.87
C GLY A 375 51.69 -35.92 -27.11
N ALA A 376 50.87 -35.14 -27.83
CA ALA A 376 50.20 -35.57 -29.08
C ALA A 376 49.39 -34.42 -29.71
N GLN A 377 49.56 -34.21 -31.01
CA GLN A 377 48.68 -33.39 -31.86
C GLN A 377 47.79 -34.32 -32.69
N THR A 378 46.50 -33.97 -32.84
CA THR A 378 45.63 -34.19 -34.03
C THR A 378 44.32 -33.43 -33.73
N ALA A 379 43.80 -32.48 -34.50
CA ALA A 379 43.58 -32.38 -35.96
C ALA A 379 42.47 -33.34 -36.47
N GLY A 380 41.29 -32.79 -36.81
CA GLY A 380 40.20 -33.54 -37.44
C GLY A 380 38.85 -32.79 -37.43
N ALA A 381 38.28 -32.57 -38.61
CA ALA A 381 36.98 -31.96 -38.95
C ALA A 381 35.76 -32.50 -38.15
N GLY A 382 34.57 -31.88 -38.13
CA GLY A 382 34.06 -30.69 -38.84
C GLY A 382 32.58 -30.86 -39.25
N GLN A 383 31.94 -29.78 -39.72
CA GLN A 383 30.55 -29.67 -40.24
C GLN A 383 29.44 -29.77 -39.16
N HIS A 384 28.56 -28.77 -38.95
CA HIS A 384 27.54 -28.13 -39.81
C HIS A 384 26.32 -29.00 -40.15
N PHE A 385 25.18 -28.73 -39.48
CA PHE A 385 23.81 -28.58 -40.01
C PHE A 385 22.91 -28.09 -38.84
N GLY A 386 21.86 -27.28 -38.98
CA GLY A 386 21.41 -26.59 -40.19
C GLY A 386 19.88 -26.44 -40.35
N GLY A 387 19.19 -25.81 -39.40
CA GLY A 387 17.87 -25.16 -39.61
C GLY A 387 16.58 -25.99 -39.52
N GLY A 388 15.43 -25.29 -39.39
CA GLY A 388 14.17 -25.74 -40.01
C GLY A 388 12.91 -25.98 -39.16
N ALA A 389 12.31 -24.93 -38.57
CA ALA A 389 10.87 -24.55 -38.60
C ALA A 389 9.70 -25.52 -38.24
N VAL A 390 8.51 -24.89 -38.05
CA VAL A 390 7.13 -25.45 -37.95
C VAL A 390 6.86 -26.27 -36.66
N LEU A 391 5.77 -26.11 -35.90
CA LEU A 391 4.43 -25.48 -36.05
C LEU A 391 4.14 -24.42 -34.99
#